data_AF-A0A946KE54-F1
#
_entry.id   AF-A0A946KE54-F1
#
_cell.length_a   1.000
_cell.length_b   1.000
_cell.length_c   1.000
_cell.angle_alpha   90.00
_cell.angle_beta   90.00
_cell.angle_gamma   90.00
#
_symmetry.space_group_name_H-M   'P 1'
#
loop_
_entity.id
_entity.type
_entity.pdbx_description
1 polymer ?
#
loop_
_entity_poly.entity_id
_entity_poly.type
_entity_poly.pdbx_seq_one_letter_code
_entity_poly.pdbx_strand_id
1 'polypeptide(L)' 'MDKKKKKRLEVLQQKITKLQKLLAAEKEQPDDPAEVPRIEAELAKAHEEMASLKQ' A
#
# COMPACT_ATOMS: atom_id res chain seq x y z
N MET A 1 16.53 15.62 1.61
CA MET A 1 16.07 14.25 1.31
C MET A 1 16.98 13.63 0.26
N ASP A 2 17.57 12.47 0.54
CA ASP A 2 18.30 11.70 -0.46
C ASP A 2 17.43 11.41 -1.69
N LYS A 3 17.98 11.57 -2.90
CA LYS A 3 17.34 11.16 -4.16
C LYS A 3 16.84 9.71 -4.10
N LYS A 4 17.57 8.83 -3.41
CA LYS A 4 17.21 7.43 -3.18
C LYS A 4 15.97 7.30 -2.27
N LYS A 5 15.91 8.04 -1.17
CA LYS A 5 14.76 8.05 -0.25
C LYS A 5 13.51 8.59 -0.96
N LYS A 6 13.64 9.69 -1.70
CA LYS A 6 12.53 10.27 -2.48
C LYS A 6 11.95 9.27 -3.48
N LYS A 7 12.81 8.57 -4.24
CA LYS A 7 12.37 7.56 -5.21
C LYS A 7 11.70 6.36 -4.54
N ARG A 8 12.23 5.88 -3.41
CA ARG A 8 11.58 4.81 -2.62
C ARG A 8 10.20 5.23 -2.12
N LEU A 9 10.08 6.47 -1.65
CA LEU A 9 8.83 7.02 -1.17
C LEU A 9 7.78 7.14 -2.30
N GLU A 10 8.19 7.54 -3.50
CA GLU A 10 7.35 7.52 -4.70
C GLU A 10 6.88 6.11 -5.08
N VAL A 11 7.79 5.12 -5.06
CA VAL A 11 7.45 3.72 -5.36
C VAL A 11 6.47 3.16 -4.32
N LEU A 12 6.69 3.42 -3.04
CA LEU A 12 5.77 3.02 -1.96
C LEU A 12 4.42 3.71 -2.08
N GLN A 13 4.40 5.00 -2.39
CA GLN A 13 3.17 5.75 -2.64
C GLN A 13 2.38 5.11 -3.80
N GLN A 14 3.04 4.78 -4.91
CA GLN A 14 2.38 4.09 -6.03
C GLN A 14 1.86 2.71 -5.65
N LYS A 15 2.61 1.95 -4.83
CA LYS A 15 2.17 0.64 -4.32
C LYS A 15 0.92 0.78 -3.44
N ILE A 16 0.92 1.74 -2.51
CA ILE A 16 -0.24 2.06 -1.64
C ILE A 16 -1.46 2.41 -2.48
N THR A 17 -1.34 3.32 -3.46
CA THR A 17 -2.47 3.71 -4.31
C THR A 17 -3.02 2.53 -5.11
N LYS A 18 -2.17 1.62 -5.60
CA LYS A 18 -2.60 0.39 -6.26
C LYS A 18 -3.35 -0.53 -5.31
N LEU A 19 -2.80 -0.79 -4.12
CA LEU A 19 -3.42 -1.64 -3.10
C LEU A 19 -4.77 -1.08 -2.64
N GLN A 20 -4.90 0.25 -2.49
CA GLN A 20 -6.19 0.87 -2.15
C GLN A 20 -7.24 0.69 -3.24
N LYS A 21 -6.88 0.81 -4.51
CA LYS A 21 -7.79 0.51 -5.62
C LYS A 21 -8.21 -0.95 -5.64
N LEU A 22 -7.26 -1.85 -5.42
CA LEU A 22 -7.52 -3.29 -5.34
C LEU A 22 -8.46 -3.61 -4.18
N LEU A 23 -8.21 -3.02 -3.01
CA LEU A 23 -9.06 -3.14 -1.83
C LEU A 23 -10.47 -2.63 -2.09
N ALA A 24 -10.61 -1.49 -2.78
CA ALA A 24 -11.92 -0.94 -3.12
C ALA A 24 -12.68 -1.86 -4.08
N ALA A 25 -11.98 -2.44 -5.09
CA ALA A 25 -12.57 -3.40 -6.01
C ALA A 25 -13.01 -4.69 -5.29
N GLU A 26 -12.16 -5.27 -4.45
CA GLU A 26 -12.49 -6.46 -3.65
C GLU A 26 -13.59 -6.19 -2.60
N LYS A 27 -13.69 -4.96 -2.07
CA LYS A 27 -14.80 -4.60 -1.17
C LYS A 27 -16.11 -4.41 -1.92
N GLU A 28 -16.06 -3.96 -3.18
CA GLU A 28 -17.25 -3.76 -4.02
C GLU A 28 -17.78 -5.08 -4.58
N GLN A 29 -16.88 -5.97 -4.99
CA GLN A 29 -17.18 -7.33 -5.42
C GLN A 29 -16.28 -8.30 -4.64
N PRO A 30 -16.72 -8.76 -3.46
CA PRO A 30 -15.97 -9.71 -2.67
C PRO A 30 -16.06 -11.09 -3.33
N ASP A 31 -15.20 -11.31 -4.32
CA ASP A 31 -14.98 -12.62 -4.93
C ASP A 31 -14.31 -13.56 -3.91
N ASP A 32 -13.34 -13.06 -3.14
CA ASP A 32 -12.71 -13.81 -2.06
C ASP A 32 -12.58 -12.98 -0.76
N PRO A 33 -13.32 -13.33 0.32
CA PRO A 33 -13.31 -12.59 1.56
C PRO A 33 -11.96 -12.65 2.30
N ALA A 34 -11.05 -13.54 1.91
CA ALA A 34 -9.68 -13.60 2.45
C ALA A 34 -8.72 -12.60 1.77
N GLU A 35 -9.07 -12.07 0.60
CA GLU A 35 -8.19 -11.17 -0.15
C GLU A 35 -8.20 -9.75 0.43
N VAL A 36 -9.36 -9.27 0.91
CA VAL A 36 -9.53 -7.99 1.62
C VAL A 36 -8.55 -7.85 2.81
N PRO A 37 -8.53 -8.75 3.81
CA PRO A 37 -7.61 -8.63 4.95
C PRO A 37 -6.14 -8.81 4.55
N ARG A 38 -5.85 -9.55 3.47
CA ARG A 38 -4.50 -9.70 2.94
C ARG A 38 -3.99 -8.39 2.32
N ILE A 39 -4.82 -7.72 1.52
CA ILE A 39 -4.52 -6.42 0.94
C ILE A 39 -4.38 -5.37 2.04
N GLU A 40 -5.25 -5.36 3.06
CA GLU A 40 -5.14 -4.46 4.22
C GLU A 40 -3.82 -4.66 4.99
N ALA A 41 -3.38 -5.92 5.19
CA ALA A 41 -2.09 -6.21 5.82
C ALA A 41 -0.90 -5.72 4.98
N GLU A 42 -0.95 -5.87 3.65
CA GLU A 42 0.07 -5.30 2.76
C GLU A 42 0.08 -3.77 2.76
N LEU A 43 -1.10 -3.15 2.82
CA LEU A 43 -1.28 -1.70 2.93
C LEU A 43 -0.66 -1.17 4.22
N ALA A 44 -0.92 -1.83 5.35
CA ALA A 44 -0.35 -1.48 6.65
C ALA A 44 1.18 -1.53 6.64
N LYS A 45 1.76 -2.62 6.09
CA LYS A 45 3.22 -2.74 5.93
C LYS A 45 3.81 -1.62 5.05
N ALA A 46 3.16 -1.31 3.93
CA ALA A 46 3.63 -0.26 3.03
C ALA A 46 3.55 1.12 3.69
N HIS A 47 2.53 1.38 4.53
CA HIS A 47 2.42 2.60 5.32
C HIS A 47 3.50 2.71 6.40
N GLU A 48 3.83 1.63 7.10
CA GLU A 48 4.94 1.58 8.07
C GLU A 48 6.29 1.85 7.42
N GLU A 49 6.57 1.22 6.27
CA GLU A 49 7.80 1.48 5.50
C GLU A 49 7.87 2.95 5.05
N MET A 50 6.74 3.51 4.63
CA MET A 50 6.66 4.90 4.21
C MET A 50 6.88 5.89 5.37
N ALA A 51 6.32 5.58 6.55
CA ALA A 51 6.52 6.36 7.76
C ALA A 51 7.99 6.31 8.22
N SER A 52 8.60 5.13 8.18
CA SER A 52 10.01 4.91 8.51
C SER A 52 10.95 5.66 7.56
N LEU A 53 10.57 5.86 6.31
CA LEU A 53 11.34 6.64 5.33
C LEU A 53 11.17 8.16 5.46
N LYS A 54 10.08 8.61 6.11
CA LYS A 54 9.83 10.03 6.39
C LYS A 54 10.52 10.53 7.67
N GLN A 55 10.84 9.62 8.60
CA GLN A 55 11.62 9.90 9.81
C GLN A 55 13.10 10.17 9.48
#